data_AF-A0A7C1QWM2-F1
#
_entry.id   AF-A0A7C1QWM2-F1
#
_cell.length_a   1.000
_cell.length_b   1.000
_cell.length_c   1.000
_cell.angle_alpha   90.00
_cell.angle_beta   90.00
_cell.angle_gamma   90.00
#
_symmetry.space_group_name_H-M   'P 1'
#
loop_
_entity.id
_entity.type
_entity.pdbx_description
1 polymer ?
#
loop_
_entity_poly.entity_id
_entity_poly.type
_entity_poly.pdbx_seq_one_letter_code
_entity_poly.pdbx_strand_id
1 'polypeptide(L)'
;MVNALNNTLWVVDTVDADVIDDKNMRVKSIRWIGGATSAAAEAVVIRDPTTNTTLWETTASGANYVEESLYNPPLWWVNGFEVPTLDNGTLYITLA
;
A
#
# COMPACT_ATOMS: atom_id res chain seq x y z
N MET A 1 6.01 11.23 -10.46
CA MET A 1 6.13 11.34 -8.98
C MET A 1 7.07 10.23 -8.52
N VAL A 2 7.74 10.39 -7.37
CA VAL A 2 8.88 9.52 -6.97
C VAL A 2 8.47 8.68 -5.78
N ASN A 3 8.13 7.42 -6.02
CA ASN A 3 8.06 6.41 -4.97
C ASN A 3 9.41 6.32 -4.28
N ALA A 4 9.46 6.55 -2.97
CA ALA A 4 10.69 6.48 -2.19
C ALA A 4 10.83 5.07 -1.59
N LEU A 5 11.41 4.17 -2.38
CA LEU A 5 11.67 2.79 -1.98
C LEU A 5 13.08 2.70 -1.38
N ASN A 6 13.20 2.30 -0.11
CA ASN A 6 14.48 1.91 0.50
C ASN A 6 14.39 0.46 1.02
N ASN A 7 15.47 -0.13 1.55
CA ASN A 7 15.44 -1.55 1.94
C ASN A 7 14.44 -1.90 3.07
N THR A 8 13.84 -0.92 3.75
CA THR A 8 13.01 -1.14 4.95
C THR A 8 11.67 -0.40 4.96
N LEU A 9 11.52 0.72 4.25
CA LEU A 9 10.30 1.53 4.20
C LEU A 9 10.07 2.03 2.79
N TRP A 10 8.88 1.74 2.26
CA TRP A 10 8.44 2.19 0.96
C TRP A 10 7.27 3.15 1.13
N VAL A 11 7.35 4.28 0.41
CA VAL A 11 6.34 5.34 0.44
C VAL A 11 5.72 5.47 -0.94
N VAL A 12 4.41 5.28 -1.00
CA VAL A 12 3.60 5.39 -2.23
C VAL A 12 2.54 6.47 -2.01
N ASP A 13 2.63 7.56 -2.76
CA ASP A 13 1.75 8.73 -2.68
C ASP A 13 0.92 8.95 -3.95
N THR A 14 1.13 8.09 -4.94
CA THR A 14 0.47 8.16 -6.24
C THR A 14 -0.01 6.78 -6.63
N VAL A 15 -1.18 6.69 -7.24
CA VAL A 15 -1.64 5.46 -7.89
C VAL A 15 -0.63 5.04 -8.96
N ASP A 16 -0.29 3.75 -8.96
CA ASP A 16 0.54 3.16 -9.99
C ASP A 16 0.05 1.74 -10.29
N ALA A 17 -0.52 1.60 -11.49
CA ALA A 17 -0.98 0.31 -12.00
C ALA A 17 0.17 -0.51 -12.62
N ASP A 18 1.37 0.07 -12.70
CA ASP A 18 2.58 -0.68 -13.02
C ASP A 18 3.22 -1.26 -11.75
N VAL A 19 4.07 -2.26 -11.95
CA VAL A 19 4.79 -2.92 -10.84
C VAL A 19 5.72 -1.91 -10.17
N ILE A 20 5.45 -1.61 -8.90
CA ILE A 20 6.28 -0.69 -8.12
C ILE A 20 7.61 -1.36 -7.74
N ASP A 21 7.57 -2.65 -7.46
CA ASP A 21 8.76 -3.50 -7.30
C ASP A 21 8.39 -4.97 -7.55
N ASP A 22 9.32 -5.72 -8.14
CA ASP A 22 9.16 -7.11 -8.58
C ASP A 22 9.89 -8.12 -7.67
N LYS A 23 10.49 -7.66 -6.58
CA LYS A 23 11.29 -8.50 -5.68
C LYS A 23 10.42 -9.24 -4.68
N ASN A 24 10.97 -10.36 -4.25
CA ASN A 24 10.42 -11.09 -3.13
C ASN A 24 10.64 -10.31 -1.81
N MET A 25 9.56 -10.04 -1.08
CA MET A 25 9.60 -9.18 0.11
C MET A 25 8.83 -9.76 1.30
N ARG A 26 9.31 -9.40 2.49
CA ARG A 26 8.67 -9.72 3.76
C ARG A 26 8.05 -8.46 4.32
N VAL A 27 6.72 -8.35 4.23
CA VAL A 27 5.97 -7.20 4.69
C VAL A 27 5.68 -7.33 6.17
N LYS A 28 6.19 -6.37 6.95
CA LYS A 28 5.99 -6.28 8.39
C LYS A 28 4.73 -5.48 8.73
N SER A 29 4.52 -4.36 8.07
CA SER A 29 3.33 -3.54 8.26
C SER A 29 2.95 -2.75 7.02
N ILE A 30 1.67 -2.42 6.94
CA ILE A 30 1.08 -1.56 5.93
C ILE A 30 0.30 -0.50 6.67
N ARG A 31 0.57 0.78 6.38
CA ARG A 31 -0.12 1.91 6.97
C ARG A 31 -0.57 2.85 5.87
N TRP A 32 -1.85 3.18 5.84
CA TRP A 32 -2.37 4.18 4.93
C TRP A 32 -2.90 5.35 5.73
N ILE A 33 -2.47 6.56 5.35
CA ILE A 33 -3.00 7.81 5.85
C ILE A 33 -3.83 8.38 4.70
N GLY A 34 -5.15 8.28 4.79
CA GLY A 34 -6.09 8.81 3.80
C GLY A 34 -6.00 10.33 3.68
N GLY A 35 -6.63 10.88 2.64
CA GLY A 35 -6.62 12.32 2.40
C GLY A 35 -7.18 13.13 3.59
N ALA A 36 -6.55 14.27 3.89
CA ALA A 36 -7.00 15.13 4.99
C ALA A 36 -8.39 15.79 4.74
N THR A 37 -8.85 15.81 3.48
CA THR A 37 -10.02 16.58 3.04
C THR A 37 -11.18 15.72 2.51
N SER A 38 -11.02 14.40 2.49
CA SER A 38 -11.97 13.50 1.87
C SER A 38 -13.08 13.12 2.82
N ALA A 39 -14.25 13.75 2.64
CA ALA A 39 -15.51 13.29 3.24
C ALA A 39 -16.09 12.06 2.53
N ALA A 40 -15.51 11.66 1.39
CA ALA A 40 -15.94 10.53 0.58
C ALA A 40 -15.20 9.23 0.96
N ALA A 41 -15.81 8.09 0.65
CA ALA A 41 -15.18 6.78 0.78
C ALA A 41 -14.06 6.64 -0.25
N GLU A 42 -12.82 6.89 0.17
CA GLU A 42 -11.61 6.65 -0.64
C GLU A 42 -11.18 5.19 -0.49
N ALA A 43 -10.73 4.57 -1.57
CA ALA A 43 -10.23 3.21 -1.53
C ALA A 43 -8.73 3.15 -1.85
N VAL A 44 -8.08 2.15 -1.28
CA VAL A 44 -6.72 1.75 -1.65
C VAL A 44 -6.69 0.24 -1.79
N VAL A 45 -6.03 -0.21 -2.85
CA VAL A 45 -5.86 -1.64 -3.15
C VAL A 45 -4.41 -1.87 -3.52
N ILE A 46 -3.81 -2.88 -2.90
CA ILE A 46 -2.50 -3.42 -3.25
C ILE A 46 -2.74 -4.79 -3.89
N ARG A 47 -2.14 -5.03 -5.06
CA ARG A 47 -2.26 -6.32 -5.75
C ARG A 47 -0.90 -6.95 -6.00
N ASP A 48 -0.92 -8.27 -6.14
CA ASP A 48 0.17 -9.03 -6.72
C ASP A 48 0.15 -8.80 -8.25
N PRO A 49 1.23 -8.25 -8.83
CA PRO A 49 1.24 -7.84 -10.23
C PRO A 49 1.23 -9.01 -11.22
N THR A 50 1.64 -10.21 -10.77
CA THR A 50 1.71 -11.39 -11.62
C THR A 50 0.38 -12.14 -11.67
N THR A 51 -0.34 -12.17 -10.54
CA THR A 51 -1.57 -12.97 -10.38
C THR A 51 -2.85 -12.12 -10.34
N ASN A 52 -2.73 -10.79 -10.22
CA ASN A 52 -3.82 -9.85 -9.94
C ASN A 52 -4.58 -10.13 -8.62
N THR A 53 -3.99 -10.91 -7.71
CA THR A 53 -4.60 -11.21 -6.41
C THR A 53 -4.52 -9.98 -5.51
N THR A 54 -5.61 -9.60 -4.85
CA THR A 54 -5.58 -8.57 -3.81
C THR A 54 -4.72 -9.03 -2.64
N LEU A 55 -3.64 -8.30 -2.37
CA LEU A 55 -2.75 -8.52 -1.24
C LEU A 55 -3.26 -7.79 0.00
N TRP A 56 -3.82 -6.59 -0.20
CA TRP A 56 -4.39 -5.76 0.85
C TRP A 56 -5.35 -4.73 0.26
N GLU A 57 -6.42 -4.43 0.98
CA GLU A 57 -7.38 -3.39 0.60
C GLU A 57 -8.00 -2.76 1.85
N THR A 58 -8.38 -1.49 1.74
CA THR A 58 -9.22 -0.83 2.74
C THR A 58 -9.98 0.34 2.10
N THR A 59 -10.94 0.88 2.84
CA THR A 59 -11.75 2.03 2.43
C THR A 59 -11.85 3.01 3.59
N ALA A 60 -11.50 4.28 3.34
CA ALA A 60 -11.58 5.32 4.34
C ALA A 60 -13.03 5.56 4.78
N SER A 61 -13.22 5.72 6.08
CA SER A 61 -14.51 6.01 6.70
C SER A 61 -14.57 7.41 7.32
N GLY A 62 -14.09 8.41 6.59
CA GLY A 62 -14.16 9.83 6.99
C GLY A 62 -12.85 10.58 6.80
N ALA A 63 -12.85 11.85 7.18
CA ALA A 63 -11.68 12.73 7.03
C ALA A 63 -10.53 12.33 7.96
N ASN A 64 -9.29 12.45 7.49
CA ASN A 64 -8.07 12.09 8.22
C ASN A 64 -8.02 10.61 8.65
N TYR A 65 -8.55 9.73 7.82
CA TYR A 65 -8.54 8.29 8.06
C TYR A 65 -7.11 7.76 8.17
N VAL A 66 -6.86 6.88 9.13
CA VAL A 66 -5.61 6.13 9.24
C VAL A 66 -5.93 4.67 9.43
N GLU A 67 -5.43 3.84 8.53
CA GLU A 67 -5.43 2.38 8.65
C GLU A 67 -4.02 1.89 8.95
N GLU A 68 -3.89 0.92 9.83
CA GLU A 68 -2.61 0.26 10.10
C GLU A 68 -2.80 -1.24 10.33
N SER A 69 -2.10 -2.02 9.53
CA SER A 69 -2.02 -3.47 9.65
C SER A 69 -0.60 -3.88 10.02
N LEU A 70 -0.45 -4.63 11.11
CA LEU A 70 0.82 -5.19 11.58
C LEU A 70 0.80 -6.72 11.48
N TYR A 71 1.84 -7.30 10.89
CA TYR A 71 1.92 -8.74 10.65
C TYR A 71 3.05 -9.37 11.48
N ASN A 72 2.70 -10.37 12.28
CA ASN A 72 3.65 -11.18 13.03
C ASN A 72 3.20 -12.67 13.01
N PRO A 73 3.83 -13.54 12.20
CA PRO A 73 5.04 -13.28 11.40
C PRO A 73 4.77 -12.35 10.19
N PRO A 74 5.82 -11.73 9.61
CA PRO A 74 5.69 -10.93 8.39
C PRO A 74 5.04 -11.70 7.23
N LEU A 75 4.23 -11.01 6.43
CA LEU A 75 3.62 -11.57 5.22
C LEU A 75 4.66 -11.67 4.10
N TRP A 76 4.51 -12.68 3.26
CA TRP A 76 5.43 -12.94 2.16
C TRP A 76 4.78 -12.56 0.83
N TRP A 77 5.31 -11.54 0.15
CA TRP A 77 4.87 -11.15 -1.19
C TRP A 77 5.94 -11.56 -2.20
N VAL A 78 5.63 -12.59 -2.99
CA VAL A 78 6.62 -13.31 -3.80
C VAL A 78 7.00 -12.54 -5.07
N ASN A 79 6.04 -11.81 -5.64
CA ASN A 79 6.18 -11.09 -6.91
C ASN A 79 6.22 -9.56 -6.71
N GLY A 80 6.47 -9.11 -5.49
CA GLY A 80 6.32 -7.73 -5.09
C GLY A 80 4.87 -7.25 -5.14
N PHE A 81 4.63 -6.00 -5.56
CA PHE A 81 3.29 -5.41 -5.56
C PHE A 81 3.12 -4.25 -6.55
N GLU A 82 1.85 -3.98 -6.86
CA GLU A 82 1.35 -2.78 -7.54
C GLU A 82 0.26 -2.11 -6.69
N VAL A 83 0.00 -0.81 -6.93
CA VAL A 83 -1.03 -0.03 -6.22
C VAL A 83 -1.98 0.58 -7.26
N PRO A 84 -2.86 -0.24 -7.86
CA PRO A 84 -3.75 0.18 -8.94
C PRO A 84 -4.83 1.18 -8.50
N THR A 85 -5.08 1.29 -7.21
CA THR A 85 -6.03 2.23 -6.63
C THR A 85 -5.39 2.89 -5.42
N LEU A 86 -5.24 4.21 -5.47
CA LEU A 86 -4.89 5.08 -4.35
C LEU A 86 -5.54 6.44 -4.62
N ASP A 87 -6.78 6.62 -4.16
CA ASP A 87 -7.55 7.83 -4.47
C ASP A 87 -6.86 9.10 -3.91
N ASN A 88 -6.36 9.01 -2.68
CA ASN A 88 -5.64 10.09 -2.00
C ASN A 88 -4.85 9.54 -0.80
N GLY A 89 -3.99 10.39 -0.24
CA GLY A 89 -3.22 10.10 0.95
C GLY A 89 -1.87 9.46 0.63
N THR A 90 -1.31 8.79 1.63
CA THR A 90 0.03 8.19 1.51
C THR A 90 0.03 6.81 2.15
N LEU A 91 0.53 5.84 1.41
CA LEU A 91 0.73 4.47 1.82
C LEU A 91 2.19 4.25 2.22
N TYR A 92 2.37 3.63 3.38
CA TYR A 92 3.66 3.26 3.95
C TYR A 92 3.71 1.75 4.11
N ILE A 93 4.68 1.12 3.48
CA ILE A 93 4.89 -0.33 3.58
C ILE A 93 6.25 -0.56 4.22
N THR A 94 6.25 -1.20 5.38
CA THR A 94 7.48 -1.52 6.12
C THR A 94 7.86 -2.97 5.88
N LEU A 95 9.12 -3.20 5.52
CA LEU A 95 9.67 -4.54 5.33
C LEU A 95 10.34 -5.04 6.63
N ALA A 96 10.38 -6.37 6.79
CA ALA A 96 10.94 -7.06 7.96
C ALA A 96 12.43 -7.39 7.82
#